data_AF-A0A381VAA7-F1
#
_entry.id   AF-A0A381VAA7-F1
#
_cell.length_a   1.000
_cell.length_b   1.000
_cell.length_c   1.000
_cell.angle_alpha   90.00
_cell.angle_beta   90.00
_cell.angle_gamma   90.00
#
_symmetry.space_group_name_H-M   'P 1'
#
loop_
_entity.id
_entity.type
_entity.pdbx_description
1 polymer ?
#
loop_
_entity_poly.entity_id
_entity_poly.type
_entity_poly.pdbx_seq_one_letter_code
_entity_poly.pdbx_strand_id
1 'polypeptide(L)'
;MGRSRKYDLVIMGATGFTGRLTAEYLAVNYGVKNDQFTWAIAGRNKSKLLKLKGHLVRFDPDAGLLPILIAESSDRESLDAMTSQTKVVITTVGPYLKYGADLVVSCAENGTNYCDITGEVLFIRNSIDRNFKTARQNLCRIVHCCGFDSVPSDLGVLFLQDNSQKIYGVPCDHVRLYVRSTKGGVSGGTIDSMLNTRDQLRMDLKLRGLLG
;
A
#
# COMPACT_ATOMS: atom_id res chain seq x y z
N MET A 1 3.78 16.66 20.92
CA MET A 1 2.55 15.98 21.41
C MET A 1 1.98 15.15 20.28
N GLY A 2 2.01 13.82 20.39
CA GLY A 2 1.43 12.95 19.36
C GLY A 2 -0.09 13.08 19.35
N ARG A 3 -0.70 13.31 18.19
CA ARG A 3 -2.16 13.21 18.04
C ARG A 3 -2.59 11.80 18.47
N SER A 4 -3.50 11.70 19.44
CA SER A 4 -4.15 10.44 19.76
C SER A 4 -4.92 9.97 18.53
N ARG A 5 -4.52 8.84 17.93
CA ARG A 5 -5.18 8.23 16.78
C ARG A 5 -5.94 7.01 17.25
N LYS A 6 -7.15 6.80 16.71
CA LYS A 6 -8.01 5.68 17.06
C LYS A 6 -7.50 4.35 16.52
N TYR A 7 -6.89 4.37 15.34
CA TYR A 7 -6.36 3.19 14.67
C TYR A 7 -4.86 3.34 14.42
N ASP A 8 -4.10 2.30 14.75
CA ASP A 8 -2.70 2.20 14.36
C ASP A 8 -2.59 1.87 12.86
N LEU A 9 -3.49 1.04 12.35
CA LEU A 9 -3.47 0.55 10.98
C LEU A 9 -4.86 0.55 10.31
N VAL A 10 -4.96 1.02 9.08
CA VAL A 10 -6.16 0.83 8.25
C VAL A 10 -5.78 0.22 6.90
N ILE A 11 -6.51 -0.82 6.48
CA ILE A 11 -6.40 -1.39 5.13
C ILE A 11 -7.46 -0.74 4.23
N MET A 12 -7.04 0.17 3.34
CA MET A 12 -7.88 0.75 2.30
C MET A 12 -7.91 -0.14 1.06
N GLY A 13 -9.11 -0.52 0.59
CA GLY A 13 -9.26 -1.51 -0.48
C GLY A 13 -9.32 -2.95 0.02
N ALA A 14 -9.71 -3.16 1.28
CA ALA A 14 -9.70 -4.46 1.96
C ALA A 14 -10.51 -5.55 1.23
N THR A 15 -11.49 -5.19 0.40
CA THR A 15 -12.31 -6.15 -0.36
C THR A 15 -11.70 -6.57 -1.70
N GLY A 16 -10.58 -5.95 -2.11
CA GLY A 16 -9.80 -6.35 -3.27
C GLY A 16 -9.04 -7.65 -3.01
N PHE A 17 -8.43 -8.22 -4.04
CA PHE A 17 -7.69 -9.48 -3.93
C PHE A 17 -6.56 -9.37 -2.90
N THR A 18 -5.63 -8.41 -3.07
CA THR A 18 -4.51 -8.24 -2.14
C THR A 18 -4.97 -7.75 -0.78
N GLY A 19 -5.88 -6.77 -0.73
CA GLY A 19 -6.42 -6.27 0.54
C GLY A 19 -7.08 -7.36 1.39
N ARG A 20 -7.76 -8.34 0.75
CA ARG A 20 -8.32 -9.50 1.44
C ARG A 20 -7.22 -10.36 2.04
N LEU A 21 -6.20 -10.71 1.24
CA LEU A 21 -5.06 -11.51 1.73
C LEU A 21 -4.31 -10.81 2.87
N THR A 22 -4.17 -9.47 2.82
CA THR A 22 -3.60 -8.69 3.91
C THR A 22 -4.47 -8.79 5.18
N ALA A 23 -5.79 -8.67 5.06
CA ALA A 23 -6.69 -8.80 6.20
C ALA A 23 -6.70 -10.23 6.78
N GLU A 24 -6.65 -11.26 5.92
CA GLU A 24 -6.50 -12.67 6.34
C GLU A 24 -5.18 -12.87 7.10
N TYR A 25 -4.07 -12.34 6.59
CA TYR A 25 -2.77 -12.41 7.26
C TYR A 25 -2.81 -11.78 8.65
N LEU A 26 -3.42 -10.59 8.79
CA LEU A 26 -3.52 -9.95 10.10
C LEU A 26 -4.42 -10.74 11.07
N ALA A 27 -5.55 -11.27 10.58
CA ALA A 27 -6.42 -12.09 11.40
C ALA A 27 -5.73 -13.37 11.89
N VAL A 28 -4.98 -14.07 11.02
CA VAL A 28 -4.29 -15.31 11.36
C VAL A 28 -3.12 -15.09 12.33
N ASN A 29 -2.33 -14.04 12.13
CA ASN A 29 -1.05 -13.88 12.86
C ASN A 29 -1.17 -12.99 14.11
N TYR A 30 -2.16 -12.10 14.16
CA TYR A 30 -2.33 -11.18 15.27
C TYR A 30 -3.72 -11.29 15.90
N GLY A 31 -4.75 -11.53 15.11
CA GLY A 31 -6.14 -11.45 15.55
C GLY A 31 -6.66 -10.00 15.61
N VAL A 32 -7.98 -9.87 15.67
CA VAL A 32 -8.71 -8.60 15.74
C VAL A 32 -8.60 -7.99 17.13
N LYS A 33 -8.67 -8.81 18.18
CA LYS A 33 -8.36 -8.40 19.55
C LYS A 33 -6.93 -8.83 19.88
N ASN A 34 -6.00 -7.90 19.73
CA ASN A 34 -4.61 -8.11 20.09
C ASN A 34 -4.09 -6.90 20.88
N ASP A 35 -3.03 -7.11 21.66
CA ASP A 35 -2.46 -6.09 22.54
C ASP A 35 -1.36 -5.24 21.86
N GLN A 36 -1.05 -5.51 20.59
CA GLN A 36 0.05 -4.86 19.87
C GLN A 36 -0.41 -3.62 19.11
N PHE A 37 -1.55 -3.69 18.43
CA PHE A 37 -2.06 -2.60 17.62
C PHE A 37 -3.56 -2.72 17.32
N THR A 38 -4.19 -1.57 17.14
CA THR A 38 -5.58 -1.45 16.70
C THR A 38 -5.66 -1.31 15.19
N TRP A 39 -6.54 -2.07 14.54
CA TRP A 39 -6.70 -1.99 13.08
C TRP A 39 -8.15 -2.02 12.61
N ALA A 40 -8.36 -1.48 11.41
CA ALA A 40 -9.66 -1.45 10.74
C ALA A 40 -9.53 -1.76 9.25
N ILE A 41 -10.66 -2.11 8.63
CA ILE A 41 -10.78 -2.28 7.18
C ILE A 41 -11.59 -1.15 6.57
N ALA A 42 -11.17 -0.69 5.39
CA ALA A 42 -11.79 0.43 4.70
C ALA A 42 -12.08 0.14 3.23
N GLY A 43 -13.14 0.78 2.73
CA GLY A 43 -13.51 0.80 1.32
C GLY A 43 -14.91 1.34 1.09
N ARG A 44 -15.26 1.56 -0.17
CA ARG A 44 -16.53 2.20 -0.56
C ARG A 44 -17.79 1.37 -0.33
N ASN A 45 -17.69 0.05 -0.30
CA ASN A 45 -18.86 -0.83 -0.25
C ASN A 45 -18.99 -1.55 1.10
N LYS A 46 -19.88 -1.02 1.96
CA LYS A 46 -20.17 -1.57 3.29
C LYS A 46 -20.58 -3.05 3.27
N SER A 47 -21.40 -3.46 2.30
CA SER A 47 -21.87 -4.86 2.19
C SER A 47 -20.70 -5.81 1.90
N LYS A 48 -19.77 -5.44 1.01
CA LYS A 48 -18.56 -6.22 0.74
C LYS A 48 -17.63 -6.29 1.95
N LEU A 49 -17.51 -5.22 2.73
CA LEU A 49 -16.71 -5.21 3.97
C LEU A 49 -17.32 -6.11 5.05
N LEU A 50 -18.65 -6.11 5.18
CA LEU A 50 -19.34 -7.04 6.09
C LEU A 50 -19.15 -8.50 5.67
N LYS A 51 -19.21 -8.80 4.36
CA LYS A 51 -18.90 -10.14 3.84
C LYS A 51 -17.45 -10.55 4.13
N LEU A 52 -16.50 -9.61 4.01
CA LEU A 52 -15.11 -9.84 4.39
C LEU A 52 -14.99 -10.17 5.88
N LYS A 53 -15.63 -9.41 6.79
CA LYS A 53 -15.64 -9.76 8.22
C LYS A 53 -16.17 -11.17 8.48
N GLY A 54 -17.30 -11.52 7.87
CA GLY A 54 -17.86 -12.87 7.97
C GLY A 54 -16.92 -13.94 7.42
N HIS A 55 -16.18 -13.64 6.36
CA HIS A 55 -15.14 -14.53 5.83
C HIS A 55 -14.01 -14.73 6.85
N LEU A 56 -13.54 -13.66 7.50
CA LEU A 56 -12.43 -13.68 8.44
C LEU A 56 -12.72 -14.46 9.74
N VAL A 57 -13.99 -14.70 10.08
CA VAL A 57 -14.39 -15.52 11.24
C VAL A 57 -13.77 -16.93 11.21
N ARG A 58 -13.46 -17.46 10.03
CA ARG A 58 -12.77 -18.75 9.87
C ARG A 58 -11.32 -18.75 10.40
N PHE A 59 -10.72 -17.57 10.53
CA PHE A 59 -9.34 -17.38 10.98
C PHE A 59 -9.30 -16.81 12.40
N ASP A 60 -10.27 -15.95 12.75
CA ASP A 60 -10.41 -15.37 14.07
C ASP A 60 -11.90 -15.23 14.44
N PRO A 61 -12.39 -15.94 15.47
CA PRO A 61 -13.79 -15.84 15.94
C PRO A 61 -14.24 -14.41 16.27
N ASP A 62 -13.34 -13.53 16.69
CA ASP A 62 -13.63 -12.13 17.02
C ASP A 62 -13.66 -11.20 15.79
N ALA A 63 -13.46 -11.72 14.57
CA ALA A 63 -13.45 -10.91 13.35
C ALA A 63 -14.77 -10.14 13.11
N GLY A 64 -15.87 -10.59 13.70
CA GLY A 64 -17.15 -9.88 13.74
C GLY A 64 -17.08 -8.51 14.42
N LEU A 65 -16.04 -8.22 15.20
CA LEU A 65 -15.83 -6.96 15.92
C LEU A 65 -14.92 -5.97 15.15
N LEU A 66 -14.30 -6.41 14.07
CA LEU A 66 -13.35 -5.60 13.30
C LEU A 66 -14.01 -4.29 12.81
N PRO A 67 -13.47 -3.10 13.15
CA PRO A 67 -14.05 -1.83 12.71
C PRO A 67 -14.06 -1.68 11.19
N ILE A 68 -15.14 -1.07 10.68
CA ILE A 68 -15.31 -0.74 9.26
C ILE A 68 -15.29 0.77 9.11
N LEU A 69 -14.48 1.27 8.18
CA LEU A 69 -14.48 2.67 7.74
C LEU A 69 -14.98 2.73 6.29
N ILE A 70 -15.96 3.58 6.02
CA ILE A 70 -16.41 3.84 4.65
C ILE A 70 -15.57 4.98 4.11
N ALA A 71 -14.81 4.69 3.05
CA ALA A 71 -13.95 5.64 2.38
C ALA A 71 -13.98 5.36 0.88
N GLU A 72 -14.10 6.41 0.08
CA GLU A 72 -14.11 6.36 -1.38
C GLU A 72 -13.02 7.28 -1.93
N SER A 73 -12.25 6.76 -2.90
CA SER A 73 -11.09 7.48 -3.45
C SER A 73 -11.41 8.83 -4.08
N SER A 74 -12.64 9.05 -4.55
CA SER A 74 -13.09 10.33 -5.14
C SER A 74 -13.78 11.25 -4.13
N ASP A 75 -13.95 10.81 -2.88
CA ASP A 75 -14.59 11.58 -1.82
C ASP A 75 -13.54 12.00 -0.79
N ARG A 76 -13.10 13.25 -0.92
CA ARG A 76 -12.06 13.84 -0.08
C ARG A 76 -12.45 13.87 1.40
N GLU A 77 -13.71 14.13 1.73
CA GLU A 77 -14.18 14.19 3.11
C GLU A 77 -14.10 12.81 3.76
N SER A 78 -14.50 11.76 3.03
CA SER A 78 -14.39 10.38 3.52
C SER A 78 -12.93 9.96 3.76
N LEU A 79 -12.01 10.39 2.88
CA LEU A 79 -10.59 10.12 3.03
C LEU A 79 -10.01 10.84 4.25
N ASP A 80 -10.32 12.11 4.44
CA ASP A 80 -9.86 12.89 5.60
C ASP A 80 -10.43 12.36 6.92
N ALA A 81 -11.71 11.94 6.92
CA ALA A 81 -12.32 11.28 8.08
C ALA A 81 -11.60 9.97 8.45
N MET A 82 -11.10 9.21 7.46
CA MET A 82 -10.33 7.98 7.70
C MET A 82 -8.90 8.29 8.15
N THR A 83 -8.18 9.15 7.43
CA THR A 83 -6.74 9.40 7.67
C THR A 83 -6.52 10.18 8.96
N SER A 84 -7.38 11.12 9.32
CA SER A 84 -7.27 11.93 10.56
C SER A 84 -7.33 11.10 11.86
N GLN A 85 -7.85 9.88 11.83
CA GLN A 85 -7.91 8.99 12.99
C GLN A 85 -6.96 7.78 12.89
N THR A 86 -6.06 7.76 11.90
CA THR A 86 -5.20 6.62 11.58
C THR A 86 -3.72 6.98 11.67
N LYS A 87 -2.86 6.08 12.16
CA LYS A 87 -1.40 6.26 12.13
C LYS A 87 -0.76 5.81 10.81
N VAL A 88 -1.20 4.68 10.27
CA VAL A 88 -0.71 4.10 9.01
C VAL A 88 -1.87 3.59 8.15
N VAL A 89 -1.91 4.00 6.88
CA VAL A 89 -2.81 3.42 5.88
C VAL A 89 -2.00 2.51 4.95
N ILE A 90 -2.42 1.25 4.84
CA ILE A 90 -2.02 0.34 3.77
C ILE A 90 -3.11 0.42 2.71
N THR A 91 -2.78 0.82 1.49
CA THR A 91 -3.76 0.80 0.39
C THR A 91 -3.42 -0.25 -0.65
N THR A 92 -4.46 -0.93 -1.13
CA THR A 92 -4.40 -1.84 -2.28
C THR A 92 -5.38 -1.40 -3.38
N VAL A 93 -5.69 -0.10 -3.45
CA VAL A 93 -6.67 0.46 -4.39
C VAL A 93 -5.96 0.93 -5.66
N GLY A 94 -5.82 0.02 -6.61
CA GLY A 94 -5.42 0.33 -7.98
C GLY A 94 -6.62 0.47 -8.93
N PRO A 95 -6.43 1.05 -10.13
CA PRO A 95 -5.21 1.71 -10.62
C PRO A 95 -4.91 3.02 -9.89
N TYR A 96 -3.67 3.20 -9.45
CA TYR A 96 -3.26 4.28 -8.53
C TYR A 96 -3.25 5.65 -9.18
N LEU A 97 -2.95 5.74 -10.47
CA LEU A 97 -3.08 7.00 -11.22
C LEU A 97 -4.52 7.55 -11.22
N LYS A 98 -5.51 6.67 -11.13
CA LYS A 98 -6.93 7.06 -11.11
C LYS A 98 -7.45 7.30 -9.69
N TYR A 99 -7.02 6.47 -8.73
CA TYR A 99 -7.68 6.40 -7.42
C TYR A 99 -6.76 6.67 -6.22
N GLY A 100 -5.45 6.77 -6.43
CA GLY A 100 -4.46 6.86 -5.36
C GLY A 100 -4.12 8.30 -4.95
N ALA A 101 -4.24 9.27 -5.86
CA ALA A 101 -3.68 10.60 -5.69
C ALA A 101 -4.23 11.33 -4.45
N ASP A 102 -5.55 11.36 -4.28
CA ASP A 102 -6.19 12.10 -3.20
C ASP A 102 -5.97 11.45 -1.83
N LEU A 103 -5.80 10.12 -1.78
CA LEU A 103 -5.45 9.42 -0.55
C LEU A 103 -4.04 9.81 -0.09
N VAL A 104 -3.06 9.91 -1.00
CA VAL A 104 -1.70 10.35 -0.63
C VAL A 104 -1.71 11.78 -0.09
N VAL A 105 -2.46 12.67 -0.75
CA VAL A 105 -2.61 14.07 -0.30
C VAL A 105 -3.24 14.12 1.10
N SER A 106 -4.35 13.41 1.30
CA SER A 106 -5.02 13.32 2.60
C SER A 106 -4.08 12.79 3.69
N CYS A 107 -3.29 11.75 3.41
CA CYS A 107 -2.29 11.22 4.33
C CYS A 107 -1.19 12.24 4.65
N ALA A 108 -0.66 12.94 3.65
CA ALA A 108 0.37 13.96 3.83
C ALA A 108 -0.13 15.12 4.70
N GLU A 109 -1.34 15.62 4.44
CA GLU A 109 -1.94 16.73 5.18
C GLU A 109 -2.32 16.34 6.61
N ASN A 110 -2.82 15.12 6.81
CA ASN A 110 -3.22 14.66 8.14
C ASN A 110 -2.05 14.19 9.00
N GLY A 111 -0.85 13.99 8.45
CA GLY A 111 0.29 13.41 9.18
C GLY A 111 0.11 11.91 9.42
N THR A 112 -0.47 11.21 8.44
CA THR A 112 -0.79 9.78 8.50
C THR A 112 0.13 9.05 7.54
N ASN A 113 0.89 8.07 8.03
CA ASN A 113 1.81 7.34 7.16
C ASN A 113 1.04 6.52 6.12
N TYR A 114 1.67 6.29 4.99
CA TYR A 114 1.08 5.67 3.82
C TYR A 114 2.03 4.62 3.26
N CYS A 115 1.48 3.46 2.90
CA CYS A 115 2.15 2.57 1.96
C CYS A 115 1.19 1.91 0.97
N ASP A 116 1.74 1.53 -0.19
CA ASP A 116 1.00 0.86 -1.26
C ASP A 116 1.83 -0.22 -1.95
N ILE A 117 1.20 -0.90 -2.90
CA ILE A 117 1.81 -1.94 -3.73
C ILE A 117 1.92 -1.52 -5.20
N THR A 118 1.97 -0.22 -5.48
CA THR A 118 1.92 0.29 -6.86
C THR A 118 3.19 -0.07 -7.64
N GLY A 119 3.04 -0.35 -8.94
CA GLY A 119 4.14 -0.35 -9.92
C GLY A 119 4.04 0.83 -10.89
N GLU A 120 3.12 1.77 -10.67
CA GLU A 120 2.82 2.86 -11.60
C GLU A 120 3.81 4.03 -11.40
N VAL A 121 4.92 4.03 -12.15
CA VAL A 121 6.02 5.01 -12.02
C VAL A 121 5.53 6.46 -12.08
N LEU A 122 4.55 6.76 -12.94
CA LEU A 122 3.99 8.11 -13.06
C LEU A 122 3.22 8.55 -11.82
N PHE A 123 2.51 7.62 -11.18
CA PHE A 123 1.83 7.89 -9.92
C PHE A 123 2.83 8.19 -8.82
N ILE A 124 3.91 7.40 -8.75
CA ILE A 124 5.00 7.60 -7.79
C ILE A 124 5.63 8.98 -7.98
N ARG A 125 5.95 9.36 -9.22
CA ARG A 125 6.52 10.69 -9.51
C ARG A 125 5.58 11.82 -9.09
N ASN A 126 4.31 11.74 -9.50
CA ASN A 126 3.30 12.74 -9.16
C ASN A 126 3.06 12.84 -7.65
N SER A 127 3.08 11.69 -6.95
CA SER A 127 2.98 11.62 -5.50
C SER A 127 4.12 12.39 -4.82
N ILE A 128 5.36 12.16 -5.25
CA ILE A 128 6.54 12.86 -4.72
C ILE A 128 6.43 14.36 -4.97
N ASP A 129 6.18 14.77 -6.21
CA ASP A 129 6.14 16.19 -6.60
C ASP A 129 5.07 16.97 -5.84
N ARG A 130 3.89 16.36 -5.63
CA ARG A 130 2.77 17.01 -4.94
C ARG A 130 2.90 17.02 -3.43
N ASN A 131 3.47 15.98 -2.83
CA ASN A 131 3.30 15.73 -1.39
C ASN A 131 4.57 15.84 -0.56
N PHE A 132 5.77 15.85 -1.15
CA PHE A 132 7.04 15.78 -0.40
C PHE A 132 7.16 16.86 0.69
N LYS A 133 6.85 18.11 0.35
CA LYS A 133 6.96 19.24 1.29
C LYS A 133 5.98 19.08 2.47
N THR A 134 4.70 18.83 2.17
CA THR A 134 3.64 18.66 3.18
C THR A 134 3.89 17.46 4.07
N ALA A 135 4.27 16.32 3.47
CA ALA A 135 4.57 15.10 4.23
C ALA A 135 5.74 15.31 5.19
N ARG A 136 6.80 16.00 4.75
CA ARG A 136 7.94 16.35 5.62
C ARG A 136 7.54 17.28 6.77
N GLN A 137 6.73 18.29 6.50
CA GLN A 137 6.25 19.23 7.53
C GLN A 137 5.38 18.52 8.58
N ASN A 138 4.55 17.57 8.16
CA ASN A 138 3.63 16.84 9.03
C ASN A 138 4.20 15.52 9.58
N LEU A 139 5.50 15.25 9.36
CA LEU A 139 6.18 14.01 9.78
C LEU A 139 5.51 12.73 9.26
N CYS A 140 4.89 12.81 8.07
CA CYS A 140 4.27 11.71 7.36
C CYS A 140 5.31 10.98 6.48
N ARG A 141 5.32 9.65 6.56
CA ARG A 141 6.10 8.79 5.68
C ARG A 141 5.20 8.22 4.59
N ILE A 142 5.62 8.36 3.33
CA ILE A 142 4.95 7.80 2.16
C ILE A 142 5.92 6.80 1.53
N VAL A 143 5.55 5.53 1.49
CA VAL A 143 6.38 4.44 0.95
C VAL A 143 5.62 3.72 -0.16
N HIS A 144 6.10 3.88 -1.39
CA HIS A 144 5.53 3.18 -2.54
C HIS A 144 6.17 1.80 -2.72
N CYS A 145 5.57 0.98 -3.59
CA CYS A 145 6.17 -0.28 -4.06
C CYS A 145 6.37 -1.36 -2.97
N CYS A 146 5.54 -1.39 -1.93
CA CYS A 146 5.60 -2.40 -0.86
C CYS A 146 4.98 -3.75 -1.28
N GLY A 147 5.14 -4.14 -2.55
CA GLY A 147 4.59 -5.36 -3.13
C GLY A 147 5.65 -6.39 -3.51
N PHE A 148 5.18 -7.54 -4.00
CA PHE A 148 6.05 -8.63 -4.47
C PHE A 148 6.98 -8.22 -5.61
N ASP A 149 6.57 -7.26 -6.45
CA ASP A 149 7.37 -6.85 -7.62
C ASP A 149 8.60 -5.99 -7.24
N SER A 150 8.74 -5.58 -5.97
CA SER A 150 9.86 -4.73 -5.54
C SER A 150 10.54 -5.24 -4.27
N VAL A 151 9.78 -5.68 -3.25
CA VAL A 151 10.36 -6.08 -1.95
C VAL A 151 11.43 -7.19 -2.05
N PRO A 152 11.22 -8.30 -2.79
CA PRO A 152 12.25 -9.33 -2.96
C PRO A 152 13.51 -8.81 -3.65
N SER A 153 13.37 -7.87 -4.59
CA SER A 153 14.50 -7.25 -5.27
C SER A 153 15.28 -6.35 -4.33
N ASP A 154 14.60 -5.45 -3.61
CA ASP A 154 15.24 -4.52 -2.68
C ASP A 154 15.97 -5.26 -1.55
N LEU A 155 15.32 -6.26 -0.95
CA LEU A 155 15.92 -7.08 0.11
C LEU A 155 17.07 -7.94 -0.42
N GLY A 156 16.96 -8.47 -1.65
CA GLY A 156 18.01 -9.24 -2.28
C GLY A 156 19.26 -8.40 -2.55
N VAL A 157 19.08 -7.18 -3.06
CA VAL A 157 20.19 -6.23 -3.28
C VAL A 157 20.82 -5.84 -1.95
N LEU A 158 20.03 -5.48 -0.94
CA LEU A 158 20.54 -5.13 0.38
C LEU A 158 21.37 -6.27 0.98
N PHE A 159 20.83 -7.49 0.96
CA PHE A 159 21.53 -8.67 1.47
C PHE A 159 22.86 -8.90 0.76
N LEU A 160 22.87 -8.82 -0.58
CA LEU A 160 24.10 -9.02 -1.36
C LEU A 160 25.13 -7.93 -1.08
N GLN A 161 24.71 -6.66 -0.98
CA GLN A 161 25.61 -5.56 -0.68
C GLN A 161 26.22 -5.67 0.72
N ASP A 162 25.40 -5.97 1.73
CA ASP A 162 25.87 -6.17 3.11
C ASP A 162 26.91 -7.29 3.20
N ASN A 163 26.70 -8.39 2.48
CA ASN A 163 27.64 -9.51 2.47
C ASN A 163 28.90 -9.20 1.64
N SER A 164 28.75 -8.51 0.50
CA SER A 164 29.89 -8.12 -0.34
C SER A 164 30.84 -7.21 0.44
N GLN A 165 30.28 -6.22 1.16
CA GLN A 165 31.07 -5.33 1.99
C GLN A 165 31.80 -6.07 3.12
N LYS A 166 31.17 -7.09 3.72
CA LYS A 166 31.78 -7.89 4.81
C LYS A 166 32.87 -8.84 4.32
N ILE A 167 32.67 -9.49 3.17
CA ILE A 167 33.56 -10.57 2.68
C ILE A 167 34.69 -9.99 1.83
N TYR A 168 34.37 -9.04 0.95
CA TYR A 168 35.28 -8.52 -0.07
C TYR A 168 35.72 -7.07 0.19
N GLY A 169 35.11 -6.38 1.15
CA GLY A 169 35.42 -4.98 1.45
C GLY A 169 34.90 -3.97 0.43
N VAL A 170 34.13 -4.41 -0.56
CA VAL A 170 33.60 -3.58 -1.66
C VAL A 170 32.16 -3.96 -2.00
N PRO A 171 31.33 -3.03 -2.50
CA PRO A 171 29.99 -3.34 -2.99
C PRO A 171 30.02 -4.13 -4.32
N CYS A 172 28.91 -4.80 -4.65
CA CYS A 172 28.71 -5.40 -5.97
C CYS A 172 28.49 -4.32 -7.03
N ASP A 173 29.21 -4.39 -8.15
CA ASP A 173 29.02 -3.50 -9.31
C ASP A 173 27.73 -3.80 -10.08
N HIS A 174 27.31 -5.07 -10.11
CA HIS A 174 26.12 -5.51 -10.82
C HIS A 174 25.40 -6.61 -10.04
N VAL A 175 24.10 -6.42 -9.80
CA VAL A 175 23.22 -7.45 -9.23
C VAL A 175 22.18 -7.83 -10.29
N ARG A 176 21.92 -9.14 -10.44
CA ARG A 176 20.86 -9.65 -11.33
C ARG A 176 19.91 -10.51 -10.54
N LEU A 177 18.64 -10.15 -10.54
CA LEU A 177 17.58 -10.95 -9.97
C LEU A 177 16.88 -11.73 -11.08
N TYR A 178 16.68 -13.03 -10.85
CA TYR A 178 15.97 -13.92 -11.76
C TYR A 178 14.80 -14.57 -11.01
N VAL A 179 13.57 -14.28 -11.43
CA VAL A 179 12.38 -14.97 -10.92
C VAL A 179 12.23 -16.28 -11.69
N ARG A 180 12.53 -17.42 -11.05
CA ARG A 180 12.47 -18.74 -11.69
C ARG A 180 11.06 -19.33 -11.72
N SER A 181 10.26 -19.04 -10.71
CA SER A 181 8.88 -19.48 -10.62
C SER A 181 8.09 -18.56 -9.71
N THR A 182 6.80 -18.46 -9.98
CA THR A 182 5.83 -17.72 -9.17
C THR A 182 4.69 -18.65 -8.81
N LYS A 183 4.28 -18.66 -7.54
CA LYS A 183 3.10 -19.41 -7.08
C LYS A 183 2.03 -18.41 -6.65
N GLY A 184 0.92 -18.38 -7.39
CA GLY A 184 -0.16 -17.41 -7.19
C GLY A 184 -0.72 -16.89 -8.52
N GLY A 185 -1.73 -16.03 -8.44
CA GLY A 185 -2.31 -15.36 -9.61
C GLY A 185 -2.05 -13.86 -9.59
N VAL A 186 -2.22 -13.21 -10.74
CA VAL A 186 -2.16 -11.75 -10.88
C VAL A 186 -3.49 -11.15 -10.42
N SER A 187 -3.45 -10.08 -9.61
CA SER A 187 -4.68 -9.41 -9.19
C SER A 187 -5.32 -8.66 -10.36
N GLY A 188 -6.65 -8.56 -10.42
CA GLY A 188 -7.33 -7.78 -11.47
C GLY A 188 -6.86 -6.32 -11.52
N GLY A 189 -6.60 -5.73 -10.35
CA GLY A 189 -6.02 -4.38 -10.26
C GLY A 189 -4.63 -4.28 -10.89
N THR A 190 -3.79 -5.32 -10.75
CA THR A 190 -2.47 -5.37 -11.40
C THR A 190 -2.59 -5.39 -12.93
N ILE A 191 -3.55 -6.13 -13.48
CA ILE A 191 -3.83 -6.14 -14.92
C ILE A 191 -4.28 -4.76 -15.40
N ASP A 192 -5.23 -4.14 -14.70
CA ASP A 192 -5.73 -2.80 -15.04
C ASP A 192 -4.64 -1.72 -14.92
N SER A 193 -3.74 -1.82 -13.94
CA SER A 193 -2.58 -0.93 -13.80
C SER A 193 -1.60 -1.11 -14.96
N MET A 194 -1.31 -2.34 -15.40
CA MET A 194 -0.47 -2.59 -16.57
C MET A 194 -1.08 -1.99 -17.84
N LEU A 195 -2.39 -2.16 -18.05
CA LEU A 195 -3.10 -1.61 -19.20
C LEU A 195 -3.07 -0.07 -19.21
N ASN A 196 -3.37 0.58 -18.09
CA ASN A 196 -3.31 2.05 -18.01
C ASN A 196 -1.89 2.59 -18.23
N THR A 197 -0.87 1.93 -17.68
CA THR A 197 0.53 2.32 -17.91
C THR A 197 0.87 2.28 -19.40
N ARG A 198 0.43 1.22 -20.11
CA ARG A 198 0.63 1.08 -21.56
C ARG A 198 -0.09 2.17 -22.36
N ASP A 199 -1.33 2.49 -22.01
CA ASP A 199 -2.12 3.50 -22.72
C ASP A 199 -1.54 4.90 -22.54
N GLN A 200 -0.98 5.22 -21.37
CA GLN A 200 -0.34 6.51 -21.12
C GLN A 200 1.03 6.65 -21.81
N LEU A 201 1.81 5.58 -21.91
CA LEU A 201 3.04 5.57 -22.71
C LEU A 201 2.80 5.80 -24.20
N ARG A 202 1.58 5.55 -24.69
CA ARG A 202 1.18 5.94 -26.05
C ARG A 202 0.82 7.42 -26.14
N MET A 203 0.35 8.04 -25.07
CA MET A 203 -0.13 9.42 -25.07
C MET A 203 0.96 10.46 -24.77
N ASP A 204 2.04 10.12 -24.05
CA ASP A 204 3.10 11.07 -23.74
C ASP A 204 4.51 10.49 -23.97
N LEU A 205 5.11 10.90 -25.09
CA LEU A 205 6.43 10.44 -25.56
C LEU A 205 7.57 10.82 -24.60
N LYS A 206 7.42 11.88 -23.78
CA LYS A 206 8.45 12.28 -22.80
C LYS A 206 8.57 11.29 -21.64
N LEU A 207 7.57 10.46 -21.41
CA LEU A 207 7.51 9.50 -20.30
C LEU A 207 8.25 8.19 -20.59
N ARG A 208 8.65 7.93 -21.84
CA ARG A 208 9.40 6.71 -22.19
C ARG A 208 10.77 6.65 -21.51
N GLY A 209 11.44 7.78 -21.32
CA GLY A 209 12.75 7.84 -20.66
C GLY A 209 12.73 7.56 -19.15
N LEU A 210 11.54 7.48 -18.53
CA LEU A 210 11.40 7.19 -17.09
C LEU A 210 11.31 5.69 -16.79
N LEU A 211 11.22 4.83 -17.80
CA LEU A 211 11.10 3.37 -17.64
C LEU A 211 12.41 2.60 -17.85
N GLY A 212 13.50 3.31 -18.15
CA GLY A 212 14.79 2.72 -18.54
C GLY A 212 14.94 2.61 -20.05
#